data_AF-A0A536EF39-F1
#
_entry.id   AF-A0A536EF39-F1
#
_cell.length_a   1.000
_cell.length_b   1.000
_cell.length_c   1.000
_cell.angle_alpha   90.00
_cell.angle_beta   90.00
_cell.angle_gamma   90.00
#
_symmetry.space_group_name_H-M   'P 1'
#
loop_
_entity.id
_entity.type
_entity.pdbx_description
1 polymer ?
#
loop_
_entity_poly.entity_id
_entity_poly.type
_entity_poly.pdbx_seq_one_letter_code
_entity_poly.pdbx_strand_id
1 'polypeptide(L)' 'MVVSTPTVEKPANAEDLARRLHEAASSKLVVVPVGGGRASGMGDPAERCDVLLHTTRLDRVIEHSQADM' A
#
# COMPACT_ATOMS: atom_id res chain seq x y z
N MET A 1 4.18 15.52 20.14
CA MET A 1 3.73 14.54 19.13
C MET A 1 4.83 13.51 18.99
N VAL A 2 4.64 12.29 19.50
CA VAL A 2 5.64 11.22 19.31
C VAL A 2 5.50 10.73 17.88
N VAL A 3 6.48 10.99 17.03
CA VAL A 3 6.50 10.48 15.65
C VAL A 3 6.91 9.02 15.73
N SER A 4 5.93 8.11 15.68
CA SER A 4 6.21 6.68 15.52
C SER A 4 6.63 6.43 14.08
N THR A 5 7.71 5.69 13.88
CA THR A 5 8.13 5.26 12.53
C THR A 5 7.10 4.27 11.99
N PRO A 6 6.50 4.52 10.81
CA PRO A 6 5.55 3.57 10.22
C PRO A 6 6.26 2.27 9.80
N THR A 7 5.56 1.16 9.93
CA THR A 7 6.01 -0.13 9.39
C THR A 7 5.94 -0.10 7.87
N VAL A 8 6.90 -0.70 7.17
CA VAL A 8 6.93 -0.76 5.71
C VAL A 8 6.62 -2.16 5.24
N GLU A 9 5.56 -2.30 4.43
CA GLU A 9 5.11 -3.59 3.90
C GLU A 9 5.19 -3.63 2.38
N LYS A 10 5.60 -4.77 1.83
CA LYS A 10 5.85 -4.96 0.39
C LYS A 10 5.28 -6.31 -0.10
N PRO A 11 3.95 -6.51 -0.09
CA PRO A 11 3.35 -7.74 -0.58
C PRO A 11 3.67 -7.97 -2.06
N ALA A 12 3.89 -9.23 -2.44
CA ALA A 12 4.27 -9.62 -3.79
C ALA A 12 3.17 -10.38 -4.56
N ASN A 13 2.01 -10.56 -3.94
CA ASN A 13 0.82 -11.15 -4.54
C ASN A 13 -0.45 -10.65 -3.82
N ALA A 14 -1.61 -10.97 -4.40
CA ALA A 14 -2.90 -10.49 -3.91
C ALA A 14 -3.28 -11.11 -2.55
N GLU A 15 -2.96 -12.38 -2.33
CA GLU A 15 -3.25 -13.09 -1.08
C GLU A 15 -2.49 -12.49 0.10
N ASP A 16 -1.19 -12.22 -0.06
CA ASP A 16 -0.36 -11.59 0.96
C ASP A 16 -0.82 -10.14 1.23
N LEU A 17 -1.18 -9.39 0.18
CA LEU A 17 -1.77 -8.06 0.32
C LEU A 17 -3.06 -8.10 1.15
N ALA A 18 -3.98 -9.01 0.81
CA ALA A 18 -5.27 -9.14 1.48
C ALA A 18 -5.10 -9.51 2.95
N ARG A 19 -4.22 -10.47 3.26
CA ARG A 19 -3.90 -10.89 4.63
C ARG A 19 -3.38 -9.71 5.47
N ARG A 20 -2.43 -8.94 4.93
CA ARG A 20 -1.84 -7.78 5.61
C ARG A 20 -2.85 -6.67 5.87
N LEU A 21 -3.69 -6.35 4.88
CA LEU A 21 -4.78 -5.38 5.04
C LEU A 21 -5.78 -5.85 6.11
N HIS A 22 -6.09 -7.15 6.16
CA HIS A 22 -6.96 -7.71 7.19
C HIS A 22 -6.36 -7.59 8.59
N GLU A 23 -5.06 -7.89 8.75
CA GLU A 23 -4.32 -7.74 10.02
C GLU A 23 -4.27 -6.28 10.49
N ALA A 24 -3.99 -5.35 9.57
CA ALA A 24 -3.97 -3.92 9.84
C ALA A 24 -5.36 -3.39 10.25
N ALA A 25 -6.41 -3.79 9.53
CA ALA A 25 -7.78 -3.41 9.86
C ALA A 25 -8.21 -3.94 11.24
N SER A 26 -7.90 -5.22 11.53
CA SER A 26 -8.18 -5.84 12.82
C SER A 26 -7.49 -5.11 13.98
N SER A 27 -6.31 -4.54 13.70
CA SER A 27 -5.50 -3.77 14.65
C SER A 27 -5.79 -2.26 14.62
N LYS A 28 -6.75 -1.80 13.81
CA LYS A 28 -7.09 -0.38 13.61
C LYS A 28 -5.90 0.51 13.23
N LEU A 29 -5.00 -0.03 12.41
CA LEU A 29 -3.85 0.70 11.88
C LEU A 29 -4.24 1.54 10.66
N VAL A 30 -3.71 2.76 10.58
CA VAL A 30 -3.82 3.62 9.41
C VAL A 30 -2.82 3.17 8.35
N VAL A 31 -3.34 2.72 7.22
CA VAL A 31 -2.56 2.25 6.08
C VAL A 31 -2.50 3.35 5.02
N VAL A 32 -1.29 3.71 4.60
CA VAL A 32 -1.04 4.63 3.48
C VAL A 32 -0.49 3.83 2.30
N PRO A 33 -1.22 3.72 1.17
CA PRO A 33 -0.72 3.04 -0.01
C PRO A 33 0.38 3.86 -0.70
N VAL A 34 1.45 3.18 -1.13
CA VAL A 34 2.59 3.81 -1.81
C VAL A 34 2.90 3.09 -3.11
N GLY A 35 2.72 3.78 -4.23
CA GLY A 35 3.19 3.34 -5.55
C GLY A 35 4.69 3.63 -5.72
N GLY A 36 5.05 4.32 -6.80
CA GLY A 36 6.45 4.73 -7.06
C GLY A 36 7.01 5.82 -6.13
N GLY A 37 6.24 6.31 -5.15
CA GLY A 37 6.69 7.28 -4.13
C GLY A 37 6.98 8.70 -4.62
N ARG A 38 6.71 9.01 -5.90
CA ARG A 38 7.05 10.31 -6.51
C ARG A 38 6.04 11.42 -6.21
N ALA A 39 4.84 11.06 -5.80
CA ALA A 39 3.72 11.98 -5.60
C ALA A 39 3.17 11.94 -4.15
N SER A 40 4.02 11.64 -3.16
CA SER A 40 3.60 11.47 -1.77
C SER A 40 3.04 12.75 -1.11
N GLY A 41 3.27 13.91 -1.70
CA GLY A 41 2.68 15.19 -1.28
C GLY A 41 1.47 15.63 -2.08
N MET A 42 0.98 14.78 -3.00
CA MET A 42 -0.22 15.05 -3.78
C MET A 42 -1.45 14.58 -3.02
N GLY A 43 -2.43 15.47 -2.84
CA GLY A 43 -3.62 15.22 -2.01
C GLY A 43 -3.45 15.69 -0.57
N ASP A 44 -4.43 15.38 0.26
CA ASP A 44 -4.38 15.77 1.68
C ASP A 44 -3.37 14.88 2.44
N PRO A 45 -2.50 15.48 3.26
CA PRO A 45 -1.55 14.70 4.05
C PRO A 45 -2.29 13.85 5.07
N ALA A 46 -1.92 12.58 5.18
CA ALA A 46 -2.44 11.72 6.23
C ALA A 46 -2.00 12.26 7.61
N GLU A 47 -2.96 12.50 8.49
CA GLU A 47 -2.69 12.97 9.86
C GLU A 47 -1.94 11.93 10.71
N ARG A 48 -1.99 10.66 10.29
CA ARG A 48 -1.35 9.51 10.92
C ARG A 48 -0.94 8.49 9.87
N CYS A 49 0.17 7.81 10.09
CA CYS A 49 0.60 6.67 9.27
C CYS A 49 1.20 5.61 10.20
N ASP A 50 0.58 4.43 10.24
CA ASP A 50 1.11 3.28 10.98
C ASP A 50 1.78 2.27 10.03
N VAL A 51 1.25 2.14 8.81
CA VAL A 51 1.77 1.23 7.78
C VAL A 51 1.90 1.95 6.43
N LEU A 52 3.10 1.92 5.85
CA LEU A 52 3.35 2.23 4.45
C LEU A 52 3.25 0.94 3.63
N LEU A 53 2.17 0.82 2.85
CA LEU A 53 1.90 -0.36 2.03
C LEU A 53 2.40 -0.12 0.60
N HIS A 54 3.59 -0.62 0.28
CA HIS A 54 4.16 -0.49 -1.06
C HIS A 54 3.62 -1.55 -2.01
N THR A 55 3.05 -1.09 -3.12
CA THR A 55 2.54 -1.96 -4.20
C THR A 55 3.59 -2.27 -5.27
N THR A 56 4.84 -1.85 -5.08
CA THR A 56 5.91 -1.97 -6.09
C THR A 56 6.33 -3.40 -6.42
N ARG A 57 5.88 -4.40 -5.64
CA ARG A 57 6.10 -5.84 -5.93
C ARG A 57 4.85 -6.54 -6.50
N LEU A 58 3.75 -5.80 -6.69
CA LEU A 58 2.56 -6.24 -7.40
C LEU A 58 2.69 -5.80 -8.88
N ASP A 59 3.76 -6.22 -9.53
CA ASP A 59 4.26 -5.67 -10.79
C ASP A 59 4.05 -6.61 -12.00
N ARG A 60 3.22 -7.64 -11.82
CA ARG A 60 2.95 -8.64 -12.86
C ARG A 60 1.80 -8.20 -13.75
N VAL A 61 1.98 -8.39 -15.06
CA VAL A 61 0.87 -8.45 -16.01
C VAL A 61 0.21 -9.82 -15.87
N ILE A 62 -1.09 -9.85 -15.52
CA ILE A 62 -1.85 -11.09 -15.35
C ILE A 62 -2.54 -11.50 -16.65
N GLU A 63 -3.12 -10.53 -17.34
CA GLU A 63 -3.80 -10.68 -18.61
C GLU A 63 -3.55 -9.44 -19.48
N HIS A 64 -3.54 -9.64 -20.80
CA HIS A 64 -3.48 -8.58 -21.78
C HIS A 64 -4.30 -8.99 -23.00
N SER A 65 -5.38 -8.25 -23.28
CA SER A 65 -6.21 -8.42 -24.48
C SER A 65 -5.97 -7.28 -25.46
N GLN A 66 -5.58 -7.60 -26.69
CA GLN A 66 -5.41 -6.60 -27.76
C GLN A 66 -6.73 -5.92 -28.16
N ALA A 67 -7.88 -6.52 -27.83
CA ALA A 67 -9.18 -5.95 -28.13
C ALA A 67 -9.59 -4.80 -27.18
N ASP A 68 -8.81 -4.55 -26.12
CA ASP A 68 -9.09 -3.53 -25.09
C ASP A 68 -8.38 -2.19 -25.34
N MET A 69 -7.66 -2.08 -26.46
CA MET A 69 -6.99 -0.86 -26.94
C MET A 69 -7.84 -0.15 -28.01
#